data_AF-A0A2M8Q7F9-F1
#
_entry.id   AF-A0A2M8Q7F9-F1
#
_cell.length_a   1.000
_cell.length_b   1.000
_cell.length_c   1.000
_cell.angle_alpha   90.00
_cell.angle_beta   90.00
_cell.angle_gamma   90.00
#
_symmetry.space_group_name_H-M   'P 1'
#
loop_
_entity.id
_entity.type
_entity.pdbx_description
1 polymer ?
#
loop_
_entity_poly.entity_id
_entity_poly.type
_entity_poly.pdbx_seq_one_letter_code
_entity_poly.pdbx_strand_id
1 'polypeptide(L)'
;LRQRDGADPKTIKAPPKQKRASSFICLACGEPAPLDYIRAEARAGRMGATLLAIVTDGADGRNYYSADPEHEQIARAAAPEWRPVGALSEGALGFRVPLYGMDEYHKLFTARQLLALTTFSDLIAAARERIRADALAAGLSADDRPLREGGR
;
A
#
# COMPACT_ATOMS: atom_id res chain seq x y z
N LEU A 1 -4.32 -18.88 10.15
CA LEU A 1 -3.34 -18.41 9.13
C LEU A 1 -2.58 -19.64 8.63
N ARG A 2 -2.53 -19.89 7.32
CA ARG A 2 -1.74 -21.00 6.77
C ARG A 2 -0.39 -20.43 6.31
N GLN A 3 0.67 -20.68 7.07
CA GLN A 3 2.05 -20.50 6.61
C GLN A 3 2.41 -21.73 5.78
N ARG A 4 2.87 -21.54 4.53
CA ARG A 4 3.16 -22.65 3.60
C ARG A 4 4.65 -22.90 3.41
N ASP A 5 5.52 -22.01 3.90
CA ASP A 5 6.94 -22.30 3.99
C ASP A 5 7.14 -23.21 5.19
N GLY A 6 7.84 -24.34 5.02
CA GLY A 6 8.01 -25.43 5.99
C GLY A 6 8.78 -25.07 7.28
N ALA A 7 8.62 -23.87 7.82
CA ALA A 7 9.08 -23.47 9.13
C ALA A 7 8.14 -24.06 10.21
N ASP A 8 8.76 -24.77 11.15
CA ASP A 8 8.18 -25.36 12.37
C ASP A 8 7.23 -24.34 13.06
N PRO A 9 5.97 -24.68 13.40
CA PRO A 9 5.00 -23.77 14.00
C PRO A 9 5.34 -23.51 15.47
N LYS A 10 6.50 -22.92 15.75
CA LYS A 10 6.98 -22.69 17.12
C LYS A 10 6.94 -21.21 17.47
N THR A 11 5.91 -20.93 18.28
CA THR A 11 5.72 -19.76 19.12
C THR A 11 5.22 -18.53 18.38
N ILE A 12 3.90 -18.29 18.46
CA ILE A 12 3.33 -16.96 18.20
C ILE A 12 3.96 -16.02 19.23
N LYS A 13 4.96 -15.25 18.80
CA LYS A 13 5.56 -14.21 19.64
C LYS A 13 4.46 -13.24 20.07
N ALA A 14 4.53 -12.78 21.32
CA ALA A 14 3.58 -11.81 21.84
C ALA A 14 3.45 -10.61 20.88
N PRO A 15 2.25 -10.03 20.71
CA PRO A 15 2.06 -8.91 19.81
C PRO A 15 2.99 -7.77 20.21
N PRO A 16 3.69 -7.12 19.25
CA PRO A 16 4.68 -6.10 19.57
C PRO A 16 4.04 -4.83 20.17
N LYS A 17 2.74 -4.63 19.97
CA LYS A 17 1.98 -3.52 20.57
C LYS A 17 1.74 -3.75 22.07
N GLN A 18 2.27 -2.86 22.90
CA GLN A 18 2.08 -2.91 24.35
C GLN A 18 0.78 -2.23 24.78
N LYS A 19 0.08 -2.80 25.77
CA LYS A 19 -1.24 -2.31 26.25
C LYS A 19 -1.16 -1.07 27.15
N ARG A 20 -0.05 -0.84 27.86
CA ARG A 20 0.04 0.13 28.97
C ARG A 20 1.06 1.25 28.80
N ALA A 21 1.92 1.16 27.80
CA ALA A 21 2.79 2.25 27.37
C ALA A 21 2.57 2.37 25.88
N SER A 22 2.29 3.57 25.40
CA SER A 22 2.20 3.91 23.97
C SER A 22 3.55 3.66 23.30
N SER A 23 3.94 2.40 23.18
CA SER A 23 5.26 1.88 22.89
C SER A 23 5.09 0.56 22.13
N PHE A 24 6.01 0.34 21.22
CA PHE A 24 6.05 -0.83 20.36
C PHE A 24 7.35 -1.58 20.61
N ILE A 25 7.30 -2.90 20.70
CA ILE A 25 8.51 -3.72 20.78
C ILE A 25 9.01 -3.98 19.37
N CYS A 26 10.24 -3.58 19.06
CA CYS A 26 10.84 -3.78 17.76
C CYS A 26 10.91 -5.28 17.43
N LEU A 27 10.40 -5.67 16.25
CA LEU A 27 10.42 -7.07 15.80
C LEU A 27 11.84 -7.58 15.49
N ALA A 28 12.77 -6.68 15.18
CA ALA A 28 14.15 -7.02 14.84
C ALA A 28 15.05 -7.15 16.07
N CYS A 29 15.06 -6.16 16.97
CA CYS A 29 15.96 -6.14 18.13
C CYS A 29 15.31 -6.43 19.48
N GLY A 30 13.97 -6.48 19.57
CA GLY A 30 13.26 -6.73 20.84
C GLY A 30 13.21 -5.55 21.80
N GLU A 31 13.81 -4.41 21.46
CA GLU A 31 13.80 -3.22 22.30
C GLU A 31 12.48 -2.43 22.20
N PRO A 32 12.03 -1.79 23.29
CA PRO A 32 10.93 -0.82 23.24
C PRO A 32 11.31 0.39 22.37
N ALA A 33 10.42 0.75 21.45
CA ALA A 33 10.47 1.96 20.66
C ALA A 33 9.39 2.93 21.18
N PRO A 34 9.78 3.95 21.98
CA PRO A 34 8.86 5.00 22.42
C PRO A 34 8.32 5.80 21.23
N LEU A 35 7.06 6.24 21.30
CA LEU A 35 6.45 7.01 20.21
C LEU A 35 7.21 8.30 19.86
N ASP A 36 7.78 8.99 20.85
CA ASP A 36 8.50 10.24 20.62
C ASP A 36 9.81 10.01 19.86
N TYR A 37 10.50 8.90 20.15
CA TYR A 37 11.64 8.44 19.36
C TYR A 37 11.21 8.17 17.91
N ILE A 38 10.15 7.39 17.70
CA ILE A 38 9.64 7.06 16.36
C ILE A 38 9.31 8.34 15.57
N ARG A 39 8.66 9.33 16.20
CA ARG A 39 8.32 10.61 15.56
C ARG A 39 9.57 11.43 15.24
N ALA A 40 10.55 11.47 16.13
CA ALA A 40 11.81 12.18 15.90
C ALA A 40 12.58 11.58 14.71
N GLU A 41 12.72 10.26 14.66
CA GLU A 41 13.36 9.54 13.54
C GLU A 41 12.61 9.77 12.22
N ALA A 42 11.27 9.73 12.26
CA ALA A 42 10.43 9.94 11.08
C ALA A 42 10.56 11.37 10.53
N ARG A 43 10.50 12.38 11.40
CA ARG A 43 10.69 13.80 11.01
C ARG A 43 12.11 14.07 10.51
N ALA A 44 13.10 13.32 10.98
CA ALA A 44 14.46 13.38 10.48
C ALA A 44 14.67 12.60 9.18
N GLY A 45 13.62 12.02 8.59
CA GLY A 45 13.68 11.31 7.31
C GLY A 45 14.35 9.93 7.38
N ARG A 46 14.53 9.35 8.58
CA ARG A 46 15.20 8.05 8.77
C ARG A 46 14.24 6.86 8.78
N MET A 47 12.94 7.11 8.67
CA MET A 47 11.94 6.04 8.59
C MET A 47 11.94 5.41 7.20
N GLY A 48 12.10 4.08 7.17
CA GLY A 48 12.06 3.28 5.95
C GLY A 48 11.04 2.15 6.03
N ALA A 49 11.12 1.22 5.06
CA ALA A 49 10.30 0.02 5.02
C ALA A 49 11.16 -1.24 4.97
N THR A 50 10.67 -2.31 5.59
CA THR A 50 11.23 -3.67 5.56
C THR A 50 10.12 -4.62 5.14
N LEU A 51 10.41 -5.53 4.19
CA LEU A 51 9.43 -6.51 3.74
C LEU A 51 9.38 -7.65 4.75
N LEU A 52 8.21 -7.89 5.36
CA LEU A 52 8.05 -8.95 6.37
C LEU A 52 7.56 -10.27 5.76
N ALA A 53 6.61 -10.18 4.84
CA ALA A 53 5.99 -11.34 4.20
C ALA A 53 5.36 -10.95 2.88
N ILE A 54 5.21 -11.94 1.99
CA ILE A 54 4.40 -11.84 0.79
C ILE A 54 3.07 -12.51 1.06
N VAL A 55 1.99 -11.86 0.63
CA VAL A 55 0.64 -12.39 0.74
C VAL A 55 0.09 -12.59 -0.65
N THR A 56 -0.38 -13.80 -0.95
CA THR A 56 -1.10 -14.10 -2.20
C THR A 56 -2.54 -14.49 -1.89
N ASP A 57 -3.43 -14.18 -2.82
CA ASP A 57 -4.80 -14.67 -2.79
C ASP A 57 -4.89 -16.03 -3.50
N GLY A 58 -5.73 -16.92 -2.98
CA GLY A 58 -5.91 -18.27 -3.51
C GLY A 58 -7.29 -18.83 -3.17
N ALA A 59 -7.63 -19.97 -3.76
CA ALA A 59 -8.97 -20.57 -3.64
C ALA A 59 -9.43 -20.78 -2.18
N ASP A 60 -8.50 -21.07 -1.28
CA ASP A 60 -8.76 -21.31 0.16
C ASP A 60 -8.41 -20.09 1.04
N GLY A 61 -8.33 -18.89 0.45
CA GLY A 61 -7.97 -17.63 1.11
C GLY A 61 -6.48 -17.27 1.01
N ARG A 62 -6.03 -16.40 1.93
CA ARG A 62 -4.71 -15.79 1.88
C ARG A 62 -3.58 -16.75 2.27
N ASN A 63 -2.58 -16.88 1.41
CA ASN A 63 -1.32 -17.57 1.69
C ASN A 63 -0.24 -16.56 2.06
N TYR A 64 0.64 -16.93 3.00
CA TYR A 64 1.72 -16.08 3.49
C TYR A 64 3.05 -16.78 3.27
N TYR A 65 3.97 -16.07 2.65
CA TYR A 65 5.33 -16.50 2.35
C TYR A 65 6.32 -15.56 3.01
N SER A 66 7.45 -16.11 3.40
CA SER A 66 8.59 -15.39 3.95
C SER A 66 9.16 -14.47 2.88
N ALA A 67 9.50 -13.25 3.28
CA ALA A 67 10.25 -12.36 2.40
C ALA A 67 11.67 -12.89 2.22
N ASP A 68 12.21 -12.74 1.01
CA ASP A 68 13.62 -12.99 0.72
C ASP A 68 14.27 -11.72 0.11
N PRO A 69 15.59 -11.70 -0.07
CA PRO A 69 16.28 -10.54 -0.61
C PRO A 69 15.86 -10.14 -2.03
N GLU A 70 15.46 -11.10 -2.87
CA GLU A 70 15.02 -10.83 -4.24
C GLU A 70 13.68 -10.10 -4.24
N HIS A 71 12.75 -10.56 -3.41
CA HIS A 71 11.47 -9.88 -3.21
C HIS A 71 11.61 -8.43 -2.72
N GLU A 72 12.55 -8.19 -1.82
CA GLU A 72 12.89 -6.83 -1.37
C GLU A 72 13.46 -5.98 -2.51
N GLN A 73 14.39 -6.53 -3.30
CA GLN A 73 15.01 -5.83 -4.40
C GLN A 73 13.97 -5.42 -5.45
N ILE A 74 13.07 -6.33 -5.82
CA ILE A 74 11.96 -6.05 -6.74
C ILE A 74 11.04 -4.97 -6.16
N ALA A 75 10.74 -5.02 -4.86
CA ALA A 75 9.90 -4.01 -4.23
C ALA A 75 10.54 -2.61 -4.23
N ARG A 76 11.86 -2.52 -4.06
CA ARG A 76 12.62 -1.26 -4.09
C ARG A 76 12.85 -0.73 -5.50
N ALA A 77 12.83 -1.60 -6.52
CA ALA A 77 12.98 -1.22 -7.92
C ALA A 77 11.77 -0.48 -8.49
N ALA A 78 10.64 -0.43 -7.76
CA ALA A 78 9.46 0.31 -8.19
C ALA A 78 9.77 1.82 -8.31
N ALA A 79 9.61 2.36 -9.51
CA ALA A 79 9.83 3.77 -9.83
C ALA A 79 8.56 4.36 -10.47
N PRO A 80 7.66 4.97 -9.68
CA PRO A 80 6.49 5.65 -10.24
C PRO A 80 6.90 6.88 -11.04
N GLU A 81 6.37 7.04 -12.26
CA GLU A 81 6.63 8.22 -13.10
C GLU A 81 5.92 9.47 -12.59
N TRP A 82 4.76 9.28 -11.97
CA TRP A 82 3.92 10.34 -11.43
C TRP A 82 3.67 10.14 -9.94
N ARG A 83 3.50 11.26 -9.21
CA ARG A 83 3.10 11.26 -7.80
C ARG A 83 2.14 12.42 -7.52
N PRO A 84 1.22 12.29 -6.55
CA PRO A 84 0.34 13.39 -6.16
C PRO A 84 1.17 14.51 -5.50
N VAL A 85 0.97 15.73 -5.98
CA VAL A 85 1.59 16.94 -5.44
C VAL A 85 0.57 17.66 -4.56
N GLY A 86 1.03 18.18 -3.42
CA GLY A 86 0.20 18.97 -2.51
C GLY A 86 0.57 18.70 -1.05
N ALA A 87 0.55 19.77 -0.26
CA ALA A 87 0.71 19.68 1.18
C ALA A 87 -0.52 19.06 1.82
N LEU A 88 -0.29 18.27 2.87
CA LEU A 88 -1.34 17.78 3.75
C LEU A 88 -1.78 18.93 4.66
N SER A 89 -3.08 19.03 4.93
CA SER A 89 -3.60 20.12 5.76
C SER A 89 -3.09 20.01 7.19
N GLU A 90 -2.55 21.12 7.71
CA GLU A 90 -2.20 21.24 9.12
C GLU A 90 -3.49 21.33 9.94
N GLY A 91 -3.76 20.31 10.77
CA GLY A 91 -4.84 20.38 11.75
C GLY A 91 -6.17 19.71 11.37
N ALA A 92 -6.22 18.88 10.32
CA ALA A 92 -7.37 18.00 10.13
C ALA A 92 -7.54 17.07 11.35
N LEU A 93 -8.69 17.16 12.03
CA LEU A 93 -9.03 16.32 13.17
C LEU A 93 -8.88 14.83 12.80
N GLY A 94 -7.99 14.13 13.51
CA GLY A 94 -7.73 12.70 13.29
C GLY A 94 -6.59 12.39 12.31
N PHE A 95 -6.08 13.36 11.56
CA PHE A 95 -5.00 13.14 10.59
C PHE A 95 -3.62 13.50 11.18
N ARG A 96 -3.01 12.51 11.85
CA ARG A 96 -1.77 12.71 12.65
C ARG A 96 -0.48 12.32 11.95
N VAL A 97 -0.53 11.96 10.67
CA VAL A 97 0.65 11.57 9.87
C VAL A 97 1.70 12.68 9.72
N PRO A 98 1.38 13.99 9.76
CA PRO A 98 2.42 15.02 9.78
C PRO A 98 3.35 14.93 11.00
N LEU A 99 2.89 14.34 12.12
CA LEU A 99 3.76 14.09 13.27
C LEU A 99 4.92 13.14 12.95
N TYR A 100 4.81 12.37 11.86
CA TYR A 100 5.79 11.42 11.36
C TYR A 100 6.52 11.93 10.09
N GLY A 101 6.53 13.24 9.83
CA GLY A 101 7.24 13.81 8.67
C GLY A 101 6.55 13.59 7.32
N MET A 102 5.30 13.11 7.33
CA MET A 102 4.45 12.99 6.14
C MET A 102 3.61 14.26 6.02
N ASP A 103 4.15 15.26 5.33
CA ASP A 103 3.59 16.60 5.10
C ASP A 103 3.07 16.80 3.66
N GLU A 104 3.28 15.83 2.77
CA GLU A 104 2.81 15.84 1.38
C GLU A 104 2.09 14.55 1.03
N TYR A 105 1.12 14.60 0.11
CA TYR A 105 0.31 13.43 -0.27
C TYR A 105 1.14 12.23 -0.75
N HIS A 106 2.21 12.45 -1.51
CA HIS A 106 3.04 11.34 -2.01
C HIS A 106 3.76 10.57 -0.90
N LYS A 107 4.05 11.21 0.25
CA LYS A 107 4.73 10.57 1.38
C LYS A 107 3.86 9.56 2.13
N LEU A 108 2.56 9.50 1.85
CA LEU A 108 1.63 8.52 2.43
C LEU A 108 1.77 7.12 1.83
N PHE A 109 2.48 7.01 0.71
CA PHE A 109 2.57 5.79 -0.07
C PHE A 109 4.03 5.40 -0.24
N THR A 110 4.29 4.09 -0.29
CA THR A 110 5.56 3.59 -0.79
C THR A 110 5.63 3.76 -2.31
N ALA A 111 6.84 3.77 -2.89
CA ALA A 111 7.01 3.86 -4.34
C ALA A 111 6.25 2.75 -5.10
N ARG A 112 6.22 1.53 -4.54
CA ARG A 112 5.47 0.39 -5.08
C ARG A 112 3.94 0.60 -5.02
N GLN A 113 3.43 1.21 -3.94
CA GLN A 113 2.01 1.53 -3.83
C GLN A 113 1.59 2.61 -4.84
N LEU A 114 2.41 3.65 -5.02
CA LEU A 114 2.17 4.68 -6.03
C LEU A 114 2.17 4.07 -7.44
N LEU A 115 3.19 3.27 -7.77
CA LEU A 115 3.28 2.62 -9.08
C LEU A 115 2.06 1.73 -9.36
N ALA A 116 1.62 0.95 -8.37
CA ALA A 116 0.43 0.12 -8.52
C ALA A 116 -0.84 0.97 -8.74
N LEU A 117 -1.02 2.04 -7.96
CA LEU A 117 -2.19 2.92 -8.07
C LEU A 117 -2.25 3.63 -9.42
N THR A 118 -1.12 4.15 -9.91
CA THR A 118 -1.05 4.79 -11.23
C THR A 118 -1.32 3.78 -12.34
N THR A 119 -0.68 2.61 -12.28
CA THR A 119 -0.91 1.53 -13.26
C THR A 119 -2.39 1.13 -13.33
N PHE A 120 -3.06 0.94 -12.19
CA PHE A 120 -4.48 0.62 -12.20
C PHE A 120 -5.35 1.76 -12.74
N SER A 121 -4.99 3.01 -12.44
CA SER A 121 -5.70 4.18 -12.97
C SER A 121 -5.61 4.24 -14.50
N ASP A 122 -4.43 3.98 -15.05
CA ASP A 122 -4.20 3.96 -16.50
C ASP A 122 -4.96 2.82 -17.19
N LEU A 123 -5.01 1.64 -16.54
CA LEU A 123 -5.75 0.49 -17.04
C LEU A 123 -7.27 0.72 -17.12
N ILE A 124 -7.84 1.61 -16.31
CA ILE A 124 -9.27 1.97 -16.41
C ILE A 124 -9.57 2.62 -17.77
N ALA A 125 -8.68 3.50 -18.24
CA ALA A 125 -8.83 4.13 -19.55
C ALA A 125 -8.74 3.08 -20.68
N ALA A 126 -7.78 2.16 -20.61
CA ALA A 126 -7.64 1.07 -21.58
C ALA A 126 -8.86 0.13 -21.58
N ALA A 127 -9.37 -0.22 -20.40
CA ALA A 127 -10.57 -1.05 -20.26
C ALA A 127 -11.80 -0.37 -20.87
N ARG A 128 -11.96 0.95 -20.67
CA ARG A 128 -13.05 1.72 -21.27
C ARG A 128 -13.03 1.65 -22.81
N GLU A 129 -11.86 1.82 -23.42
CA GLU A 129 -11.74 1.73 -24.89
C GLU A 129 -12.07 0.33 -25.40
N ARG A 130 -11.64 -0.71 -24.66
CA ARG A 130 -11.99 -2.09 -24.99
C ARG A 130 -13.49 -2.33 -24.93
N ILE A 131 -14.15 -1.88 -23.85
CA ILE A 131 -15.59 -1.97 -23.68
C ILE A 131 -16.32 -1.27 -24.83
N ARG A 132 -15.88 -0.08 -25.24
CA ARG A 132 -16.46 0.66 -26.36
C ARG A 132 -16.35 -0.13 -27.66
N ALA A 133 -15.18 -0.69 -27.97
CA ALA A 133 -14.96 -1.48 -29.18
C ALA A 133 -15.84 -2.74 -29.21
N ASP A 134 -15.89 -3.48 -28.09
CA ASP A 134 -16.70 -4.69 -27.99
C ASP A 134 -18.21 -4.37 -28.06
N ALA A 135 -18.65 -3.23 -27.50
CA ALA A 135 -20.04 -2.77 -27.60
C ALA A 135 -20.46 -2.46 -29.04
N LEU A 136 -19.62 -1.74 -29.79
CA LEU A 136 -19.87 -1.45 -31.21
C LEU A 136 -19.93 -2.73 -32.05
N ALA A 137 -19.03 -3.69 -31.79
CA ALA A 137 -19.05 -4.99 -32.47
C ALA A 137 -20.31 -5.81 -32.17
N ALA A 138 -20.89 -5.63 -30.97
CA ALA A 138 -22.17 -6.22 -30.58
C ALA A 138 -23.40 -5.47 -31.13
N GLY A 139 -23.21 -4.37 -31.87
CA GLY A 139 -24.28 -3.59 -32.49
C GLY A 139 -24.95 -2.57 -31.56
N LEU A 140 -24.34 -2.23 -30.42
CA LEU A 140 -24.79 -1.12 -29.57
C LEU A 140 -24.54 0.23 -30.25
N SER A 141 -25.29 1.26 -29.81
CA SER A 141 -25.20 2.59 -30.41
C SER A 141 -23.82 3.20 -30.20
N ALA A 142 -23.35 3.94 -31.20
CA ALA A 142 -22.07 4.64 -31.17
C ALA A 142 -22.20 6.05 -30.56
N ASP A 143 -23.34 6.38 -29.96
CA ASP A 143 -23.57 7.71 -29.42
C ASP A 143 -22.60 8.00 -28.27
N ASP A 144 -22.02 9.21 -28.28
CA ASP A 144 -21.14 9.67 -27.21
C ASP A 144 -21.94 10.22 -26.01
N ARG A 145 -23.25 9.95 -25.94
CA ARG A 145 -24.09 10.51 -24.88
C ARG A 145 -23.84 9.73 -23.59
N PRO A 146 -23.54 10.38 -22.46
CA PRO A 146 -23.39 9.69 -21.19
C PRO A 146 -24.67 8.91 -20.83
N LEU A 147 -24.53 7.74 -20.20
CA LEU A 147 -25.67 6.93 -19.75
C LEU A 147 -26.64 7.72 -18.85
N ARG A 148 -26.12 8.61 -18.00
CA ARG A 148 -26.94 9.50 -17.14
C ARG A 148 -27.81 10.50 -17.92
N GLU A 149 -27.50 10.73 -19.19
CA GLU A 149 -28.22 11.61 -20.12
C GLU A 149 -29.04 10.79 -21.15
N GLY A 150 -29.11 9.46 -21.00
CA GLY A 150 -29.90 8.58 -21.85
C GLY A 150 -29.21 8.13 -23.14
N GLY A 151 -27.87 8.09 -23.17
CA GLY A 151 -27.13 7.38 -24.23
C GLY A 151 -27.44 5.89 -24.25
N ARG A 152 -27.30 5.25 -25.41
CA ARG A 152 -27.66 3.85 -25.65
C ARG A 152 -26.51 3.00 -26.14
#